data_AF-A0A930A1T4-F1
#
_entry.id   AF-A0A930A1T4-F1
#
_cell.length_a   1.000
_cell.length_b   1.000
_cell.length_c   1.000
_cell.angle_alpha   90.00
_cell.angle_beta   90.00
_cell.angle_gamma   90.00
#
_symmetry.space_group_name_H-M   'P 1'
#
loop_
_entity.id
_entity.type
_entity.pdbx_description
1 polymer ?
#
loop_
_entity_poly.entity_id
_entity_poly.type
_entity_poly.pdbx_seq_one_letter_code
_entity_poly.pdbx_strand_id
1 'polypeptide(L)'
;MQMDVQYYKDWLLRYGSIFKIRHNSKQKDIFLKSLITDITSFRNDIQVKEYIYDSNLKTKHFNLYVGDVKNAKYIIVSYYDTPSVSYGDYMPFNMHHNQRQTLLRIFTESILAMLIGIFAVFLLKDKLDFSHPDWITILTSLAIILYFYVFSKITKGRASKNTIIRNTSSILAMLTAMYTISSNKIAYAFVDDGCTNQSGLALLKRETNAKLIYLDSIGASKNLYLLTNGVSTCEDLIIVKTKISENIVHITSGMIKNDEIYVPDNGLIQEENIERVVKYIKKEAE
;
A
#
# COMPACT_ATOMS: atom_id res chain seq x y z
N MET A 1 14.15 -6.89 23.08
CA MET A 1 12.96 -7.56 23.65
C MET A 1 12.52 -8.64 22.66
N GLN A 2 12.13 -9.84 23.11
CA GLN A 2 11.53 -10.85 22.21
C GLN A 2 10.09 -10.45 21.91
N MET A 3 9.61 -10.68 20.68
CA MET A 3 8.24 -10.35 20.31
C MET A 3 7.27 -11.19 21.13
N ASP A 4 6.29 -10.53 21.75
CA ASP A 4 5.16 -11.23 22.36
C ASP A 4 4.18 -11.65 21.25
N VAL A 5 3.92 -12.95 21.18
CA VAL A 5 3.05 -13.58 20.19
C VAL A 5 1.64 -12.97 20.21
N GLN A 6 1.14 -12.54 21.37
CA GLN A 6 -0.18 -11.93 21.48
C GLN A 6 -0.22 -10.56 20.80
N TYR A 7 0.80 -9.72 21.02
CA TYR A 7 0.91 -8.41 20.36
C TYR A 7 0.94 -8.56 18.83
N TYR A 8 1.73 -9.50 18.33
CA TYR A 8 1.80 -9.75 16.89
C TYR A 8 0.45 -10.21 16.32
N LYS A 9 -0.25 -11.15 16.99
CA LYS A 9 -1.58 -11.61 16.57
C LYS A 9 -2.61 -10.48 16.57
N ASP A 10 -2.57 -9.61 17.57
CA ASP A 10 -3.46 -8.46 17.66
C ASP A 10 -3.21 -7.48 16.52
N TRP A 11 -1.94 -7.19 16.19
CA TRP A 11 -1.58 -6.38 15.02
C TRP A 11 -1.99 -7.05 13.71
N LEU A 12 -1.80 -8.36 13.57
CA LEU A 12 -2.20 -9.11 12.39
C LEU A 12 -3.73 -9.04 12.18
N LEU A 13 -4.52 -9.22 13.23
CA LEU A 13 -5.98 -9.08 13.17
C LEU A 13 -6.36 -7.65 12.79
N ARG A 14 -5.78 -6.67 13.48
CA ARG A 14 -6.09 -5.25 13.34
C ARG A 14 -5.74 -4.73 11.94
N TYR A 15 -4.52 -4.96 11.45
CA TYR A 15 -4.06 -4.42 10.17
C TYR A 15 -4.31 -5.35 8.97
N GLY A 16 -4.42 -6.65 9.22
CA GLY A 16 -4.74 -7.66 8.20
C GLY A 16 -6.23 -7.83 7.94
N SER A 17 -7.09 -7.56 8.93
CA SER A 17 -8.54 -7.76 8.79
C SER A 17 -9.35 -6.47 8.97
N ILE A 18 -9.18 -5.77 10.10
CA ILE A 18 -10.04 -4.62 10.47
C ILE A 18 -9.70 -3.38 9.61
N PHE A 19 -8.44 -2.96 9.61
CA PHE A 19 -7.92 -1.82 8.86
C PHE A 19 -7.16 -2.25 7.60
N LYS A 20 -7.66 -3.31 6.95
CA LYS A 20 -7.01 -3.91 5.78
C LYS A 20 -7.05 -3.01 4.54
N ILE A 21 -8.06 -2.16 4.40
CA ILE A 21 -8.22 -1.25 3.25
C ILE A 21 -7.90 0.17 3.69
N ARG A 22 -6.92 0.80 3.02
CA ARG A 22 -6.35 2.13 3.29
C ARG A 22 -6.34 2.97 2.01
N HIS A 23 -7.47 3.01 1.32
CA HIS A 23 -7.58 3.57 -0.04
C HIS A 23 -7.97 5.05 -0.03
N ASN A 24 -9.01 5.41 0.73
CA ASN A 24 -9.48 6.80 0.84
C ASN A 24 -8.98 7.48 2.13
N SER A 25 -9.06 8.82 2.17
CA SER A 25 -8.56 9.62 3.30
C SER A 25 -9.15 9.23 4.66
N LYS A 26 -10.44 8.87 4.73
CA LYS A 26 -11.07 8.43 5.98
C LYS A 26 -10.48 7.11 6.48
N GLN A 27 -10.26 6.16 5.58
CA GLN A 27 -9.64 4.88 5.90
C GLN A 27 -8.18 5.04 6.32
N LYS A 28 -7.41 5.89 5.62
CA LYS A 28 -6.02 6.21 5.96
C LYS A 28 -5.93 6.87 7.34
N ASP A 29 -6.81 7.82 7.65
CA ASP A 29 -6.87 8.50 8.95
C ASP A 29 -7.14 7.52 10.11
N ILE A 30 -8.15 6.65 9.96
CA ILE A 30 -8.46 5.62 10.98
C ILE A 30 -7.27 4.67 11.18
N PHE A 31 -6.65 4.23 10.08
CA PHE A 31 -5.47 3.37 10.13
C PHE A 31 -4.30 4.07 10.87
N LEU A 32 -3.97 5.30 10.51
CA LEU A 32 -2.88 6.05 11.13
C LEU A 32 -3.13 6.28 12.62
N LYS A 33 -4.37 6.64 13.01
CA LYS A 33 -4.73 6.78 14.42
C LYS A 33 -4.48 5.48 15.19
N SER A 34 -4.92 4.35 14.67
CA SER A 34 -4.67 3.05 15.29
C SER A 34 -3.18 2.72 15.35
N LEU A 35 -2.43 3.02 14.29
CA LEU A 35 -0.99 2.77 14.22
C LEU A 35 -0.22 3.62 15.23
N ILE A 36 -0.56 4.90 15.34
CA ILE A 36 0.01 5.81 16.34
C ILE A 36 -0.30 5.33 17.75
N THR A 37 -1.54 4.92 18.04
CA THR A 37 -1.91 4.39 19.36
C THR A 37 -1.08 3.17 19.73
N ASP A 38 -0.92 2.21 18.81
CA ASP A 38 -0.13 1.00 19.07
C ASP A 38 1.35 1.35 19.29
N ILE A 39 1.95 2.19 18.44
CA ILE A 39 3.36 2.58 18.56
C ILE A 39 3.60 3.39 19.85
N THR A 40 2.67 4.26 20.24
CA THR A 40 2.78 5.08 21.46
C THR A 40 2.92 4.24 22.74
N SER A 41 2.47 2.98 22.71
CA SER A 41 2.61 2.09 23.87
C SER A 41 4.05 1.67 24.18
N PHE A 42 4.98 1.81 23.22
CA PHE A 42 6.39 1.42 23.39
C PHE A 42 7.41 2.40 22.78
N ARG A 43 6.96 3.48 22.12
CA ARG A 43 7.78 4.58 21.59
C ARG A 43 7.12 5.92 21.89
N ASN A 44 7.91 6.97 22.09
CA ASN A 44 7.43 8.32 22.35
C ASN A 44 7.92 9.36 21.32
N ASP A 45 8.66 8.92 20.31
CA ASP A 45 9.36 9.73 19.31
C ASP A 45 8.67 9.67 17.94
N ILE A 46 7.36 9.89 17.96
CA ILE A 46 6.50 9.85 16.78
C ILE A 46 6.33 11.27 16.22
N GLN A 47 6.47 11.40 14.90
CA GLN A 47 6.17 12.63 14.17
C GLN A 47 5.25 12.36 12.99
N VAL A 48 4.11 13.06 12.93
CA VAL A 48 3.23 13.06 11.76
C VAL A 48 3.58 14.26 10.88
N LYS A 49 3.89 14.00 9.61
CA LYS A 49 4.21 15.03 8.63
C LYS A 49 3.08 15.16 7.60
N GLU A 50 2.36 16.28 7.67
CA GLU A 50 1.38 16.65 6.65
C GLU A 50 2.07 17.22 5.40
N TYR A 51 1.57 16.84 4.22
CA TYR A 51 1.96 17.45 2.95
C TYR A 51 0.78 17.52 1.97
N ILE A 52 0.91 18.40 0.98
CA ILE A 52 -0.02 18.55 -0.13
C ILE A 52 0.75 18.20 -1.40
N TYR A 53 0.33 17.13 -2.09
CA TYR A 53 0.95 16.73 -3.36
C TYR A 53 0.52 17.64 -4.51
N ASP A 54 -0.78 17.90 -4.63
CA ASP A 54 -1.37 18.76 -5.65
C ASP A 54 -2.04 19.96 -4.98
N SER A 55 -1.46 21.14 -5.19
CA SER A 55 -1.96 22.41 -4.65
C SER A 55 -3.35 22.77 -5.14
N ASN A 56 -3.77 22.28 -6.31
CA ASN A 56 -5.10 22.53 -6.87
C ASN A 56 -6.17 21.68 -6.18
N LEU A 57 -5.84 20.44 -5.81
CA LEU A 57 -6.78 19.51 -5.16
C LEU A 57 -6.88 19.74 -3.65
N LYS A 58 -5.93 20.47 -3.04
CA LYS A 58 -5.87 20.78 -1.59
C LYS A 58 -6.07 19.57 -0.69
N THR A 59 -5.77 18.37 -1.20
CA THR A 59 -5.92 17.13 -0.45
C THR A 59 -4.70 16.98 0.45
N LYS A 60 -4.96 16.71 1.73
CA LYS A 60 -3.92 16.50 2.74
C LYS A 60 -3.52 15.04 2.77
N HIS A 61 -2.22 14.81 2.83
CA HIS A 61 -1.58 13.49 2.93
C HIS A 61 -0.64 13.49 4.12
N PHE A 62 -0.36 12.31 4.67
CA PHE A 62 0.36 12.20 5.94
C PHE A 62 1.42 11.10 5.88
N ASN A 63 2.66 11.46 6.13
CA ASN A 63 3.69 10.49 6.50
C ASN A 63 3.74 10.36 8.03
N LEU A 64 4.02 9.16 8.52
CA LEU A 64 4.28 8.89 9.93
C LEU A 64 5.74 8.47 10.09
N TYR A 65 6.50 9.24 10.84
CA TYR A 65 7.89 8.99 11.17
C TYR A 65 8.02 8.58 12.64
N VAL A 66 8.92 7.64 12.92
CA VAL A 66 9.25 7.19 14.28
C VAL A 66 10.77 7.17 14.40
N GLY A 67 11.32 7.91 15.36
CA GLY A 67 12.76 8.16 15.47
C GLY A 67 13.25 9.37 14.69
N ASP A 68 14.56 9.61 14.79
CA ASP A 68 15.21 10.76 14.17
C ASP A 68 15.53 10.49 12.69
N VAL A 69 14.55 10.77 11.82
CA VAL A 69 14.72 10.60 10.36
C VAL A 69 15.81 11.48 9.75
N LYS A 70 16.24 12.56 10.42
CA LYS A 70 17.27 13.46 9.88
C LYS A 70 18.67 12.92 10.13
N ASN A 71 18.90 12.34 11.31
CA ASN A 71 20.22 11.90 11.75
C ASN A 71 20.42 10.38 11.76
N ALA A 72 19.36 9.58 11.55
CA ALA A 72 19.48 8.13 11.48
C ALA A 72 20.44 7.68 10.37
N LYS A 73 21.16 6.58 10.61
CA LYS A 73 22.00 5.93 9.60
C LYS A 73 21.15 5.18 8.58
N TYR A 74 20.09 4.52 9.06
CA TYR A 74 19.16 3.76 8.25
C TYR A 74 17.73 4.19 8.51
N ILE A 75 16.90 4.19 7.46
CA ILE A 75 15.45 4.38 7.60
C ILE A 75 14.75 3.18 6.99
N ILE A 76 13.97 2.47 7.81
CA ILE A 76 13.08 1.42 7.33
C ILE A 76 11.80 2.10 6.83
N VAL A 77 11.49 1.92 5.55
CA VAL A 77 10.38 2.62 4.90
C VAL A 77 9.43 1.63 4.26
N SER A 78 8.14 1.90 4.39
CA SER A 78 7.07 1.19 3.67
C SER A 78 5.92 2.14 3.42
N TYR A 79 5.23 1.97 2.30
CA TYR A 79 3.96 2.64 2.12
C TYR A 79 2.84 1.92 2.86
N TYR A 80 1.84 2.68 3.30
CA TYR A 80 0.68 2.12 3.99
C TYR A 80 -0.61 2.19 3.19
N ASP A 81 -0.69 2.97 2.12
CA ASP A 81 -1.90 3.07 1.30
C ASP A 81 -2.21 1.76 0.54
N THR A 82 -3.46 1.61 0.13
CA THR A 82 -3.96 0.43 -0.59
C THR A 82 -4.20 0.76 -2.06
N PRO A 83 -3.73 -0.07 -3.01
CA PRO A 83 -3.93 0.17 -4.43
C PRO A 83 -5.38 -0.06 -4.84
N SER A 84 -5.75 0.47 -6.00
CA SER A 84 -6.93 0.00 -6.72
C SER A 84 -6.68 -1.39 -7.32
N VAL A 85 -7.75 -2.12 -7.63
CA VAL A 85 -7.61 -3.44 -8.26
C VAL A 85 -6.98 -3.30 -9.66
N SER A 86 -6.00 -4.16 -9.97
CA SER A 86 -5.30 -4.22 -11.25
C SER A 86 -5.56 -5.53 -12.00
N TYR A 87 -5.08 -5.62 -13.24
CA TYR A 87 -4.91 -6.90 -13.95
C TYR A 87 -3.56 -7.53 -13.62
N GLY A 88 -3.52 -8.86 -13.60
CA GLY A 88 -2.30 -9.63 -13.40
C GLY A 88 -1.74 -9.59 -11.97
N ASP A 89 -0.60 -10.25 -11.81
CA ASP A 89 0.17 -10.26 -10.56
C ASP A 89 0.79 -8.88 -10.29
N TYR A 90 1.00 -8.55 -9.02
CA TYR A 90 1.64 -7.30 -8.63
C TYR A 90 3.15 -7.37 -8.90
N MET A 91 3.73 -6.30 -9.47
CA MET A 91 5.18 -6.20 -9.68
C MET A 91 5.80 -5.16 -8.72
N PRO A 92 6.50 -5.57 -7.64
CA PRO A 92 7.11 -4.64 -6.69
C PRO A 92 8.04 -3.65 -7.37
N PHE A 93 8.04 -2.42 -6.86
CA PHE A 93 8.91 -1.32 -7.33
C PHE A 93 8.77 -0.92 -8.80
N ASN A 94 7.84 -1.51 -9.58
CA ASN A 94 7.50 -1.07 -10.93
C ASN A 94 6.17 -0.30 -10.95
N MET A 95 6.21 0.95 -10.49
CA MET A 95 5.00 1.78 -10.37
C MET A 95 4.28 1.97 -11.71
N HIS A 96 5.03 2.25 -12.78
CA HIS A 96 4.46 2.50 -14.11
C HIS A 96 3.70 1.29 -14.66
N HIS A 97 4.25 0.07 -14.51
CA HIS A 97 3.56 -1.14 -14.89
C HIS A 97 2.25 -1.30 -14.11
N ASN A 98 2.30 -1.22 -12.78
CA ASN A 98 1.14 -1.44 -11.93
C ASN A 98 0.03 -0.40 -12.16
N GLN A 99 0.40 0.87 -12.34
CA GLN A 99 -0.54 1.93 -12.70
C GLN A 99 -1.19 1.66 -14.04
N ARG A 100 -0.42 1.26 -15.06
CA ARG A 100 -0.96 0.91 -16.38
C ARG A 100 -1.96 -0.23 -16.28
N GLN A 101 -1.66 -1.30 -15.55
CA GLN A 101 -2.59 -2.43 -15.37
C GLN A 101 -3.86 -2.02 -14.61
N THR A 102 -3.73 -1.13 -13.63
CA THR A 102 -4.86 -0.56 -12.89
C THR A 102 -5.75 0.27 -13.81
N LEU A 103 -5.17 1.18 -14.59
CA LEU A 103 -5.90 2.03 -15.52
C LEU A 103 -6.57 1.22 -16.63
N LEU A 104 -5.88 0.22 -17.19
CA LEU A 104 -6.46 -0.70 -18.16
C LEU A 104 -7.69 -1.40 -17.59
N ARG A 105 -7.63 -1.87 -16.35
CA ARG A 105 -8.77 -2.49 -15.67
C ARG A 105 -9.93 -1.53 -15.43
N ILE A 106 -9.65 -0.33 -14.95
CA ILE A 106 -10.70 0.69 -14.77
C ILE A 106 -11.34 1.03 -16.10
N PHE A 107 -10.55 1.17 -17.16
CA PHE A 107 -11.02 1.48 -18.50
C PHE A 107 -11.91 0.37 -19.08
N THR A 108 -11.49 -0.89 -18.99
CA THR A 108 -12.28 -2.03 -19.47
C THR A 108 -13.59 -2.19 -18.67
N GLU A 109 -13.53 -2.11 -17.34
CA GLU A 109 -14.72 -2.16 -16.48
C GLU A 109 -15.67 -0.99 -16.80
N SER A 110 -15.13 0.20 -17.07
CA SER A 110 -15.93 1.38 -17.43
C SER A 110 -16.57 1.27 -18.80
N ILE A 111 -15.87 0.77 -19.83
CA ILE A 111 -16.46 0.54 -21.16
C ILE A 111 -17.60 -0.47 -21.06
N LEU A 112 -17.38 -1.59 -20.38
CA LEU A 112 -18.40 -2.62 -20.25
C LEU A 112 -19.64 -2.07 -19.53
N ALA A 113 -19.45 -1.35 -18.42
CA ALA A 113 -20.54 -0.71 -17.70
C ALA A 113 -21.28 0.30 -18.59
N MET A 114 -20.56 1.14 -19.33
CA MET A 114 -21.14 2.12 -20.25
C MET A 114 -22.01 1.46 -21.32
N LEU A 115 -21.54 0.38 -21.95
CA LEU A 115 -22.31 -0.37 -22.94
C LEU A 115 -23.60 -0.95 -22.34
N ILE A 116 -23.53 -1.50 -21.12
CA ILE A 116 -24.71 -1.97 -20.38
C ILE A 116 -25.68 -0.82 -20.13
N GLY A 117 -25.18 0.35 -19.71
CA GLY A 117 -26.00 1.54 -19.50
C GLY A 117 -26.70 2.03 -20.76
N ILE A 118 -25.98 2.12 -21.87
CA ILE A 118 -26.55 2.51 -23.18
C ILE A 118 -27.65 1.52 -23.59
N PHE A 119 -27.38 0.22 -23.46
CA PHE A 119 -28.36 -0.82 -23.77
C PHE A 119 -29.59 -0.73 -22.87
N ALA A 120 -29.41 -0.51 -21.57
CA ALA A 120 -30.50 -0.34 -20.61
C ALA A 120 -31.37 0.89 -20.94
N VAL A 121 -30.75 2.04 -21.24
CA VAL A 121 -31.47 3.25 -21.64
C VAL A 121 -32.24 3.01 -22.94
N PHE A 122 -31.64 2.31 -23.91
CA PHE A 122 -32.32 1.97 -25.16
C PHE A 122 -33.60 1.14 -24.93
N LEU A 123 -33.56 0.16 -24.01
CA LEU A 123 -34.73 -0.65 -23.65
C LEU A 123 -35.79 0.13 -22.87
N LEU A 124 -35.37 1.12 -22.08
CA LEU A 124 -36.24 1.85 -21.15
C LEU A 124 -36.75 3.19 -21.72
N LYS A 125 -36.30 3.60 -22.91
CA LYS A 125 -36.62 4.91 -23.51
C LYS A 125 -38.13 5.17 -23.61
N ASP A 126 -38.92 4.15 -23.94
CA ASP A 126 -40.38 4.27 -24.12
C ASP A 126 -41.11 4.38 -22.77
N LYS A 127 -40.40 4.15 -21.66
CA LYS A 127 -40.89 4.32 -20.28
C LYS A 127 -40.49 5.66 -19.68
N LEU A 128 -39.79 6.52 -20.43
CA LEU A 128 -39.35 7.85 -20.01
C LEU A 128 -40.23 8.93 -20.63
N ASP A 129 -41.55 8.85 -20.41
CA ASP A 129 -42.45 9.96 -20.77
C ASP A 129 -42.49 10.98 -19.62
N PHE A 130 -41.84 12.12 -19.84
CA PHE A 130 -41.80 13.23 -18.89
C PHE A 130 -42.94 14.25 -19.10
N SER A 131 -43.74 14.10 -20.16
CA SER A 131 -44.91 14.97 -20.39
C SER A 131 -46.07 14.56 -19.48
N HIS A 132 -46.23 13.25 -19.23
CA HIS A 132 -47.21 12.70 -18.27
C HIS A 132 -46.53 11.65 -17.38
N PRO A 133 -45.71 12.07 -16.39
CA PRO A 133 -44.92 11.14 -15.59
C PRO A 133 -45.82 10.26 -14.73
N ASP A 134 -45.76 8.95 -14.98
CA ASP A 134 -46.36 7.94 -14.12
C ASP A 134 -45.33 7.36 -13.13
N TRP A 135 -45.77 6.41 -12.30
CA TRP A 135 -44.88 5.74 -11.34
C TRP A 135 -43.74 4.97 -12.01
N ILE A 136 -43.93 4.50 -13.26
CA ILE A 136 -42.92 3.78 -14.03
C ILE A 136 -41.84 4.76 -14.49
N THR A 137 -42.21 5.95 -14.97
CA THR A 137 -41.26 7.03 -15.32
C THR A 137 -40.40 7.41 -14.12
N ILE A 138 -41.01 7.59 -12.94
CA ILE A 138 -40.28 7.93 -11.70
C ILE A 138 -39.29 6.82 -11.32
N LEU A 139 -39.74 5.57 -11.29
CA LEU A 139 -38.90 4.42 -10.93
C LEU A 139 -37.74 4.23 -11.92
N THR A 140 -38.00 4.40 -13.21
CA THR A 140 -36.99 4.31 -14.27
C THR A 140 -35.94 5.41 -14.12
N SER A 141 -36.37 6.64 -13.83
CA SER A 141 -35.48 7.77 -13.58
C SER A 141 -34.58 7.53 -12.37
N LEU A 142 -35.13 7.01 -11.27
CA LEU A 142 -34.36 6.63 -10.08
C LEU A 142 -33.33 5.52 -10.38
N ALA A 143 -33.72 4.52 -11.19
CA ALA A 143 -32.81 3.46 -11.60
C ALA A 143 -31.63 4.00 -12.43
N ILE A 144 -31.87 4.96 -13.34
CA ILE A 144 -30.82 5.62 -14.13
C ILE A 144 -29.88 6.43 -13.22
N ILE A 145 -30.41 7.20 -12.26
CA ILE A 145 -29.59 7.93 -11.29
C ILE A 145 -28.73 6.97 -10.46
N LEU A 146 -29.33 5.88 -9.98
CA LEU A 146 -28.60 4.85 -9.24
C LEU A 146 -27.52 4.19 -10.10
N TYR A 147 -27.80 3.93 -11.38
CA TYR A 147 -26.82 3.43 -12.33
C TYR A 147 -25.63 4.40 -12.45
N PHE A 148 -25.86 5.70 -12.67
CA PHE A 148 -24.76 6.67 -12.77
C PHE A 148 -23.99 6.82 -11.46
N TYR A 149 -24.65 6.69 -10.31
CA TYR A 149 -23.98 6.63 -9.02
C TYR A 149 -23.02 5.43 -8.95
N VAL A 150 -23.47 4.22 -9.31
CA VAL A 150 -22.62 3.02 -9.34
C VAL A 150 -21.51 3.13 -10.38
N PHE A 151 -21.82 3.62 -11.58
CA PHE A 151 -20.87 3.86 -12.66
C PHE A 151 -19.74 4.79 -12.21
N SER A 152 -20.06 5.86 -11.47
CA SER A 152 -19.06 6.77 -10.90
C SER A 152 -18.09 6.11 -9.91
N LYS A 153 -18.47 4.98 -9.30
CA LYS A 153 -17.60 4.19 -8.43
C LYS A 153 -16.69 3.26 -9.24
N ILE A 154 -17.18 2.72 -10.35
CA ILE A 154 -16.39 1.89 -11.27
C ILE A 154 -15.26 2.72 -11.89
N THR A 155 -15.58 3.92 -12.39
CA THR A 155 -14.61 4.81 -13.05
C THR A 155 -13.50 5.32 -12.12
N LYS A 156 -13.74 5.36 -10.81
CA LYS A 156 -12.72 5.71 -9.80
C LYS A 156 -11.81 4.55 -9.42
N GLY A 157 -12.15 3.32 -9.84
CA GLY A 157 -11.51 2.11 -9.39
C GLY A 157 -11.93 1.71 -7.98
N ARG A 158 -11.95 0.39 -7.76
CA ARG A 158 -12.24 -0.21 -6.45
C ARG A 158 -10.93 -0.50 -5.74
N ALA A 159 -10.93 -0.43 -4.41
CA ALA A 159 -9.76 -0.81 -3.63
C ALA A 159 -9.50 -2.32 -3.72
N SER A 160 -8.22 -2.72 -3.82
CA SER A 160 -7.84 -4.12 -3.66
C SER A 160 -8.13 -4.61 -2.25
N LYS A 161 -8.65 -5.83 -2.15
CA LYS A 161 -8.87 -6.52 -0.87
C LYS A 161 -7.66 -7.36 -0.45
N ASN A 162 -6.73 -7.57 -1.36
CA ASN A 162 -5.58 -8.43 -1.20
C ASN A 162 -4.42 -7.64 -0.61
N THR A 163 -4.55 -7.27 0.67
CA THR A 163 -3.60 -6.36 1.30
C THR A 163 -2.69 -6.99 2.33
N ILE A 164 -2.94 -8.27 2.67
CA ILE A 164 -2.20 -8.98 3.71
C ILE A 164 -0.71 -9.10 3.37
N ILE A 165 -0.41 -9.44 2.12
CA ILE A 165 0.95 -9.38 1.56
C ILE A 165 1.26 -7.93 1.16
N ARG A 166 0.44 -7.28 0.33
CA ARG A 166 0.66 -5.92 -0.18
C ARG A 166 -0.19 -4.85 0.54
N ASN A 167 0.27 -4.14 1.54
CA ASN A 167 1.61 -4.12 2.11
C ASN A 167 1.57 -4.30 3.64
N THR A 168 0.52 -4.96 4.15
CA THR A 168 0.34 -5.19 5.59
C THR A 168 1.51 -5.99 6.17
N SER A 169 2.08 -6.95 5.44
CA SER A 169 3.25 -7.70 5.93
C SER A 169 4.44 -6.79 6.24
N SER A 170 4.68 -5.77 5.42
CA SER A 170 5.78 -4.81 5.64
C SER A 170 5.49 -3.90 6.83
N ILE A 171 4.24 -3.48 7.01
CA ILE A 171 3.79 -2.75 8.20
C ILE A 171 4.02 -3.59 9.47
N LEU A 172 3.66 -4.88 9.44
CA LEU A 172 3.86 -5.80 10.56
C LEU A 172 5.35 -6.02 10.87
N ALA A 173 6.20 -6.14 9.85
CA ALA A 173 7.66 -6.21 10.07
C ALA A 173 8.22 -4.92 10.68
N MET A 174 7.74 -3.75 10.25
CA MET A 174 8.16 -2.47 10.84
C MET A 174 7.72 -2.35 12.30
N LEU A 175 6.47 -2.70 12.62
CA LEU A 175 5.98 -2.75 14.00
C LEU A 175 6.80 -3.71 14.85
N THR A 176 7.10 -4.88 14.31
CA THR A 176 7.90 -5.91 14.97
C THR A 176 9.33 -5.44 15.23
N ALA A 177 9.96 -4.81 14.24
CA ALA A 177 11.29 -4.23 14.36
C ALA A 177 11.32 -3.11 15.41
N MET A 178 10.36 -2.16 15.38
CA MET A 178 10.29 -1.07 16.35
C MET A 178 10.11 -1.57 17.80
N TYR A 179 9.34 -2.63 17.99
CA TYR A 179 9.10 -3.22 19.32
C TYR A 179 10.32 -3.98 19.85
N THR A 180 11.03 -4.70 18.98
CA THR A 180 12.10 -5.62 19.40
C THR A 180 13.49 -4.99 19.40
N ILE A 181 13.72 -3.96 18.58
CA ILE A 181 15.01 -3.32 18.34
C ILE A 181 15.00 -1.90 18.90
N SER A 182 15.87 -1.65 19.88
CA SER A 182 16.12 -0.30 20.41
C SER A 182 17.47 0.19 19.90
N SER A 183 17.45 1.01 18.84
CA SER A 183 18.65 1.65 18.29
C SER A 183 18.33 3.06 17.81
N ASN A 184 19.21 4.02 18.09
CA ASN A 184 19.13 5.38 17.57
C ASN A 184 19.68 5.51 16.14
N LYS A 185 20.34 4.45 15.62
CA LYS A 185 20.83 4.40 14.23
C LYS A 185 19.69 4.18 13.23
N ILE A 186 18.52 3.72 13.69
CA ILE A 186 17.38 3.37 12.85
C ILE A 186 16.20 4.28 13.15
N ALA A 187 15.63 4.85 12.10
CA ALA A 187 14.30 5.45 12.12
C ALA A 187 13.35 4.68 11.20
N TYR A 188 12.05 4.92 11.35
CA TYR A 188 11.00 4.24 10.60
C TYR A 188 10.09 5.27 9.93
N ALA A 189 9.68 5.00 8.70
CA ALA A 189 8.81 5.89 7.93
C ALA A 189 7.68 5.11 7.25
N PHE A 190 6.45 5.34 7.71
CA PHE A 190 5.25 4.91 7.00
C PHE A 190 4.82 6.06 6.08
N VAL A 191 4.98 5.85 4.78
CA VAL A 191 4.74 6.90 3.78
C VAL A 191 3.40 6.72 3.08
N ASP A 192 2.76 7.83 2.73
CA ASP A 192 1.54 7.81 1.92
C ASP A 192 1.85 7.83 0.41
N ASP A 193 0.83 7.54 -0.39
CA ASP A 193 0.82 7.59 -1.86
C ASP A 193 1.85 6.66 -2.51
N GLY A 194 2.25 5.58 -1.84
CA GLY A 194 3.19 4.60 -2.41
C GLY A 194 2.56 3.78 -3.54
N CYS A 195 1.24 3.62 -3.55
CA CYS A 195 0.53 2.95 -4.63
C CYS A 195 0.24 3.86 -5.83
N THR A 196 0.34 5.18 -5.66
CA THR A 196 -0.03 6.16 -6.69
C THR A 196 1.21 6.84 -7.27
N ASN A 197 1.75 7.89 -6.65
CA ASN A 197 2.78 8.75 -7.25
C ASN A 197 4.10 8.79 -6.46
N GLN A 198 4.19 8.04 -5.35
CA GLN A 198 5.31 7.98 -4.43
C GLN A 198 5.67 9.33 -3.78
N SER A 199 4.73 10.27 -3.67
CA SER A 199 5.01 11.59 -3.10
C SER A 199 5.46 11.54 -1.65
N GLY A 200 4.92 10.62 -0.84
CA GLY A 200 5.35 10.44 0.54
C GLY A 200 6.82 10.00 0.64
N LEU A 201 7.25 9.08 -0.24
CA LEU A 201 8.64 8.66 -0.33
C LEU A 201 9.54 9.78 -0.87
N ALA A 202 9.07 10.54 -1.86
CA ALA A 202 9.81 11.66 -2.42
C ALA A 202 10.04 12.77 -1.37
N LEU A 203 9.07 13.03 -0.49
CA LEU A 203 9.21 13.93 0.64
C LEU A 203 10.28 13.43 1.61
N LEU A 204 10.21 12.16 2.03
CA LEU A 204 11.20 11.55 2.93
C LEU A 204 12.63 11.70 2.37
N LYS A 205 12.82 11.40 1.08
CA LYS A 205 14.13 11.51 0.40
C LYS A 205 14.71 12.92 0.39
N ARG A 206 13.90 13.97 0.56
CA ARG A 206 14.36 15.36 0.65
C ARG A 206 14.75 15.76 2.08
N GLU A 207 14.29 15.02 3.07
CA GLU A 207 14.49 15.32 4.49
C GLU A 207 15.67 14.56 5.11
N THR A 208 16.27 13.61 4.38
CA THR A 208 17.31 12.71 4.89
C THR A 208 18.33 12.31 3.84
N ASN A 209 19.55 12.04 4.29
CA ASN A 209 20.61 11.38 3.50
C ASN A 209 20.84 9.93 3.95
N ALA A 210 20.02 9.41 4.86
CA ALA A 210 20.14 8.06 5.39
C ALA A 210 19.97 6.99 4.32
N LYS A 211 20.55 5.81 4.55
CA LYS A 211 20.31 4.65 3.69
C LYS A 211 18.90 4.12 3.92
N LEU A 212 18.08 4.11 2.87
CA LEU A 212 16.71 3.65 2.93
C LEU A 212 16.63 2.13 2.73
N ILE A 213 15.91 1.44 3.60
CA ILE A 213 15.54 0.02 3.44
C ILE A 213 14.04 -0.01 3.17
N TYR A 214 13.67 -0.14 1.90
CA TYR A 214 12.29 -0.10 1.43
C TYR A 214 11.69 -1.50 1.40
N LEU A 215 10.70 -1.73 2.26
CA LEU A 215 9.94 -2.97 2.34
C LEU A 215 8.68 -2.91 1.47
N ASP A 216 8.49 -3.91 0.62
CA ASP A 216 7.30 -4.07 -0.21
C ASP A 216 6.93 -5.54 -0.35
N SER A 217 5.74 -5.93 0.12
CA SER A 217 5.19 -7.26 -0.11
C SER A 217 6.07 -8.41 0.39
N ILE A 218 6.70 -8.25 1.56
CA ILE A 218 7.65 -9.22 2.11
C ILE A 218 7.02 -10.53 2.62
N GLY A 219 5.70 -10.55 2.83
CA GLY A 219 5.00 -11.68 3.46
C GLY A 219 4.50 -12.75 2.50
N ALA A 220 4.88 -12.74 1.22
CA ALA A 220 4.46 -13.78 0.28
C ALA A 220 5.10 -15.13 0.65
N SER A 221 4.40 -16.24 0.34
CA SER A 221 4.89 -17.61 0.57
C SER A 221 5.93 -18.04 -0.48
N LYS A 222 6.94 -17.18 -0.70
CA LYS A 222 7.94 -17.27 -1.76
C LYS A 222 9.30 -16.75 -1.25
N ASN A 223 10.29 -16.80 -2.12
CA ASN A 223 11.64 -16.34 -1.83
C ASN A 223 11.67 -14.84 -1.53
N LEU A 224 12.49 -14.47 -0.55
CA LEU A 224 12.72 -13.11 -0.13
C LEU A 224 13.98 -12.57 -0.82
N TYR A 225 13.83 -11.45 -1.52
CA TYR A 225 14.86 -10.84 -2.34
C TYR A 225 15.33 -9.50 -1.76
N LEU A 226 16.64 -9.29 -1.79
CA LEU A 226 17.30 -8.02 -1.49
C LEU A 226 17.83 -7.42 -2.79
N LEU A 227 17.19 -6.35 -3.24
CA LEU A 227 17.54 -5.63 -4.45
C LEU A 227 18.44 -4.45 -4.08
N THR A 228 19.69 -4.49 -4.52
CA THR A 228 20.69 -3.46 -4.20
C THR A 228 21.72 -3.29 -5.32
N ASN A 229 22.35 -2.12 -5.39
CA ASN A 229 23.52 -1.87 -6.24
C ASN A 229 24.85 -2.17 -5.52
N GLY A 230 24.82 -2.32 -4.19
CA GLY A 230 26.02 -2.54 -3.37
C GLY A 230 26.33 -4.01 -3.10
N VAL A 231 27.44 -4.26 -2.40
CA VAL A 231 27.73 -5.57 -1.80
C VAL A 231 26.95 -5.65 -0.48
N SER A 232 26.05 -6.62 -0.37
CA SER A 232 25.38 -6.97 0.88
C SER A 232 25.74 -8.40 1.24
N THR A 233 25.79 -8.70 2.54
CA THR A 233 26.02 -10.05 3.06
C THR A 233 24.87 -10.39 3.99
N CYS A 234 23.82 -10.99 3.43
CA CYS A 234 22.74 -11.57 4.21
C CYS A 234 22.47 -12.98 3.68
N GLU A 235 22.77 -13.98 4.50
CA GLU A 235 22.56 -15.40 4.16
C GLU A 235 21.07 -15.74 4.03
N ASP A 236 20.21 -14.98 4.70
CA ASP A 236 18.77 -15.22 4.76
C ASP A 236 18.00 -14.61 3.55
N LEU A 237 18.68 -13.84 2.68
CA LEU A 237 18.08 -13.08 1.58
C LEU A 237 18.77 -13.37 0.25
N ILE A 238 17.98 -13.56 -0.81
CA ILE A 238 18.52 -13.72 -2.16
C ILE A 238 18.88 -12.33 -2.72
N ILE A 239 20.17 -12.10 -2.95
CA ILE A 239 20.66 -10.80 -3.43
C ILE A 239 20.49 -10.71 -4.95
N VAL A 240 19.80 -9.66 -5.41
CA VAL A 240 19.62 -9.33 -6.82
C VAL A 240 20.26 -7.98 -7.10
N LYS A 241 21.31 -7.98 -7.92
CA LYS A 241 21.96 -6.74 -8.34
C LYS A 241 21.06 -5.99 -9.32
N THR A 242 20.84 -4.71 -9.05
CA THR A 242 19.96 -3.87 -9.87
C THR A 242 20.46 -2.42 -9.93
N LYS A 243 20.05 -1.68 -10.97
CA LYS A 243 20.41 -0.28 -11.21
C LYS A 243 19.61 0.67 -10.32
N ILE A 244 19.66 0.45 -9.02
CA ILE A 244 19.01 1.31 -8.02
C ILE A 244 20.07 2.25 -7.40
N SER A 245 19.65 3.41 -6.89
CA SER A 245 20.54 4.31 -6.15
C SER A 245 21.24 3.59 -4.99
N GLU A 246 22.51 3.91 -4.76
CA GLU A 246 23.31 3.27 -3.71
C GLU A 246 22.75 3.48 -2.29
N ASN A 247 22.02 4.59 -2.09
CA ASN A 247 21.42 4.94 -0.80
C ASN A 247 20.05 4.29 -0.58
N ILE A 248 19.60 3.37 -1.44
CA ILE A 248 18.36 2.64 -1.22
C ILE A 248 18.52 1.16 -1.54
N VAL A 249 17.95 0.35 -0.65
CA VAL A 249 17.84 -1.10 -0.78
C VAL A 249 16.38 -1.45 -0.74
N HIS A 250 15.97 -2.36 -1.60
CA HIS A 250 14.60 -2.82 -1.72
C HIS A 250 14.50 -4.27 -1.23
N ILE A 251 13.50 -4.58 -0.40
CA ILE A 251 13.24 -5.94 0.08
C ILE A 251 11.81 -6.32 -0.29
N THR A 252 11.65 -7.47 -0.94
CA THR A 252 10.35 -7.99 -1.37
C THR A 252 10.33 -9.50 -1.42
N SER A 253 9.15 -10.12 -1.32
CA SER A 253 8.98 -11.57 -1.50
C SER A 253 8.14 -11.85 -2.73
N GLY A 254 8.54 -12.78 -3.58
CA GLY A 254 7.81 -13.07 -4.81
C GLY A 254 8.39 -14.21 -5.64
N MET A 255 7.89 -14.34 -6.87
CA MET A 255 8.39 -15.28 -7.88
C MET A 255 9.10 -14.51 -8.97
N ILE A 256 10.26 -14.98 -9.41
CA ILE A 256 10.89 -14.45 -10.63
C ILE A 256 10.18 -15.04 -11.84
N LYS A 257 9.70 -14.17 -12.73
CA LYS A 257 9.20 -14.50 -14.07
C LYS A 257 9.82 -13.49 -15.04
N ASN A 258 10.48 -13.94 -16.10
CA ASN A 258 11.12 -13.07 -17.11
C ASN A 258 12.04 -11.99 -16.48
N ASP A 259 12.93 -12.39 -15.58
CA ASP A 259 13.85 -11.50 -14.84
C ASP A 259 13.19 -10.41 -13.98
N GLU A 260 11.87 -10.49 -13.79
CA GLU A 260 11.08 -9.58 -12.98
C GLU A 260 10.45 -10.32 -11.79
N ILE A 261 10.28 -9.63 -10.67
CA ILE A 261 9.67 -10.21 -9.47
C ILE A 261 8.17 -9.93 -9.49
N TYR A 262 7.37 -10.98 -9.31
CA TYR A 262 5.92 -10.92 -9.23
C TYR A 262 5.43 -11.45 -7.89
N VAL A 263 4.54 -10.70 -7.26
CA VAL A 263 3.86 -11.08 -6.03
C VAL A 263 2.47 -11.58 -6.39
N PRO A 264 2.12 -12.82 -6.04
CA PRO A 264 0.77 -13.32 -6.25
C PRO A 264 -0.22 -12.45 -5.48
N ASP A 265 -1.31 -12.08 -6.14
CA ASP A 265 -2.36 -11.25 -5.53
C ASP A 265 -3.17 -12.03 -4.49
N ASN A 266 -2.97 -13.34 -4.35
CA ASN A 266 -3.60 -14.18 -3.33
C ASN A 266 -2.57 -15.00 -2.56
N GLY A 267 -2.68 -15.03 -1.24
CA GLY A 267 -1.79 -15.82 -0.41
C GLY A 267 -2.02 -15.61 1.08
N LEU A 268 -1.60 -16.60 1.85
CA LEU A 268 -1.43 -16.47 3.29
C LEU A 268 -0.10 -15.76 3.57
N ILE A 269 -0.07 -14.99 4.64
CA ILE A 269 1.15 -14.34 5.10
C ILE A 269 2.15 -15.41 5.60
N GLN A 270 3.39 -15.35 5.14
CA GLN A 270 4.48 -16.16 5.66
C GLN A 270 5.22 -15.37 6.75
N GLU A 271 4.92 -15.68 8.02
CA GLU A 271 5.50 -15.01 9.18
C GLU A 271 7.03 -15.17 9.24
N GLU A 272 7.55 -16.31 8.79
CA GLU A 272 8.99 -16.56 8.69
C GLU A 272 9.73 -15.51 7.83
N ASN A 273 9.11 -15.04 6.75
CA ASN A 273 9.71 -13.98 5.94
C ASN A 273 9.76 -12.64 6.69
N ILE A 274 8.75 -12.34 7.51
CA ILE A 274 8.75 -11.17 8.39
C ILE A 274 9.88 -11.27 9.41
N GLU A 275 10.06 -12.43 10.03
CA GLU A 275 11.15 -12.67 11.00
C GLU A 275 12.53 -12.50 10.36
N ARG A 276 12.74 -13.04 9.15
CA ARG A 276 13.99 -12.87 8.39
C ARG A 276 14.28 -11.39 8.09
N VAL A 277 13.26 -10.60 7.70
CA VAL A 277 13.41 -9.15 7.51
C VAL A 277 13.77 -8.46 8.83
N VAL A 278 13.11 -8.79 9.93
CA VAL A 278 13.40 -8.18 11.24
C VAL A 278 14.82 -8.54 11.70
N LYS A 279 15.29 -9.76 11.47
CA LYS A 279 16.68 -10.19 11.74
C LYS A 279 17.68 -9.39 10.91
N TYR A 280 17.39 -9.16 9.62
CA TYR A 280 18.20 -8.28 8.77
C TYR A 280 18.26 -6.85 9.31
N ILE A 281 17.12 -6.25 9.69
CA ILE A 281 17.06 -4.91 10.28
C ILE A 281 17.88 -4.84 11.58
N LYS A 282 17.78 -5.88 12.42
CA LYS A 282 18.54 -5.98 13.67
C LYS A 282 20.05 -5.99 13.41
N LYS A 283 20.51 -6.75 12.41
CA LYS A 283 21.93 -6.79 12.02
C LYS A 283 22.45 -5.41 11.57
N GLU A 284 21.64 -4.62 10.87
CA GLU A 284 22.02 -3.25 10.49
C GLU A 284 21.97 -2.26 11.68
N ALA A 285 21.26 -2.60 12.75
CA ALA A 285 21.13 -1.79 13.96
C ALA A 285 22.35 -1.88 14.89
N GLU A 286 23.04 -3.02 14.88
CA GLU A 286 24.24 -3.34 15.68
C GLU A 286 25.44 -2.50 15.24
#